data_AF-A0A5M4FGU9-F1
#
_entry.id   AF-A0A5M4FGU9-F1
#
_cell.length_a   1.000
_cell.length_b   1.000
_cell.length_c   1.000
_cell.angle_alpha   90.00
_cell.angle_beta   90.00
_cell.angle_gamma   90.00
#
_symmetry.space_group_name_H-M   'P 1'
#
loop_
_entity.id
_entity.type
_entity.pdbx_description
1 polymer ?
#
loop_
_entity_poly.entity_id
_entity_poly.type
_entity_poly.pdbx_seq_one_letter_code
_entity_poly.pdbx_strand_id
1 'polypeptide(L)'
;MPRLVVLTVTALLLLAGCTSSDGNGRGEDGQPTAKPPTTKTTPAPTGPACSGIWKDGATLPADYTKCVDGGAYGLQDVTECQDGTKLVAYSDTFFAVTGGRISKPKVAPMQDTPEFGKAYTACTGE
;
A
#
# COMPACT_ATOMS: atom_id res chain seq x y z
N MET A 1 38.83 -7.70 -23.97
CA MET A 1 38.94 -7.48 -25.43
C MET A 1 38.95 -8.84 -26.10
N PRO A 2 38.32 -9.09 -27.27
CA PRO A 2 37.20 -8.45 -27.99
C PRO A 2 36.04 -9.51 -28.12
N ARG A 3 34.91 -9.38 -28.83
CA ARG A 3 34.53 -8.70 -30.06
C ARG A 3 33.04 -8.32 -30.02
N LEU A 4 32.76 -7.08 -30.40
CA LEU A 4 31.47 -6.63 -30.92
C LEU A 4 31.07 -7.47 -32.14
N VAL A 5 29.77 -7.75 -32.26
CA VAL A 5 29.07 -7.74 -33.56
C VAL A 5 27.76 -6.96 -33.37
N VAL A 6 27.74 -5.78 -33.96
CA VAL A 6 26.57 -4.93 -34.22
C VAL A 6 26.10 -5.24 -35.65
N LEU A 7 24.78 -5.23 -35.90
CA LEU A 7 24.08 -4.77 -37.14
C LEU A 7 22.70 -5.48 -37.23
N THR A 8 21.61 -4.81 -36.84
CA THR A 8 20.64 -4.06 -37.68
C THR A 8 19.69 -4.94 -38.51
N VAL A 9 18.37 -4.68 -38.45
CA VAL A 9 17.57 -4.14 -39.57
C VAL A 9 16.08 -4.04 -39.19
N THR A 10 15.55 -2.86 -39.48
CA THR A 10 14.21 -2.28 -39.42
C THR A 10 13.19 -2.96 -40.33
N ALA A 11 11.91 -3.03 -39.95
CA ALA A 11 10.78 -2.95 -40.90
C ALA A 11 9.43 -2.65 -40.20
N LEU A 12 8.94 -1.42 -40.43
CA LEU A 12 7.52 -1.05 -40.39
C LEU A 12 6.77 -1.69 -41.58
N LEU A 13 5.43 -1.51 -41.61
CA LEU A 13 4.45 -1.67 -42.73
C LEU A 13 3.58 -2.94 -42.58
N LEU A 14 2.26 -2.97 -42.81
CA LEU A 14 1.28 -2.02 -43.34
C LEU A 14 -0.15 -2.53 -43.06
N LEU A 15 -1.11 -1.61 -43.04
CA LEU A 15 -2.56 -1.83 -43.00
C LEU A 15 -3.08 -2.50 -44.29
N ALA A 16 -4.02 -3.44 -44.13
CA ALA A 16 -5.04 -3.87 -45.09
C ALA A 16 -6.11 -4.65 -44.29
N GLY A 17 -7.42 -4.55 -44.47
CA GLY A 17 -8.28 -3.86 -45.43
C GLY A 17 -9.73 -4.34 -45.15
N CYS A 18 -10.71 -3.48 -45.40
CA CYS A 18 -12.15 -3.65 -45.15
C CYS A 18 -12.83 -4.70 -46.06
N THR A 19 -14.01 -5.20 -45.67
CA THR A 19 -15.18 -5.23 -46.59
C THR A 19 -16.54 -5.46 -45.91
N SER A 20 -17.41 -4.48 -46.12
CA SER A 20 -18.87 -4.50 -46.36
C SER A 20 -19.84 -5.17 -45.38
N SER A 21 -20.76 -4.36 -44.85
CA SER A 21 -22.21 -4.59 -44.99
C SER A 21 -22.98 -3.28 -44.83
N ASP A 22 -23.67 -2.89 -45.91
CA ASP A 22 -24.64 -1.81 -45.98
C ASP A 22 -25.94 -2.27 -45.29
N GLY A 23 -26.47 -1.46 -44.39
CA GLY A 23 -27.62 -1.81 -43.56
C GLY A 23 -28.40 -0.57 -43.16
N ASN A 24 -29.28 -0.15 -44.06
CA ASN A 24 -30.29 0.89 -43.85
C ASN A 24 -31.22 0.53 -42.67
N GLY A 25 -31.01 1.18 -41.52
CA GLY A 25 -31.83 1.03 -40.31
C GLY A 25 -32.11 2.38 -39.68
N ARG A 26 -33.22 2.98 -40.09
CA ARG A 26 -33.86 4.13 -39.44
C ARG A 26 -34.47 3.67 -38.11
N GLY A 27 -34.06 4.28 -37.00
CA GLY A 27 -34.67 4.18 -35.68
C GLY A 27 -33.94 5.16 -34.75
N GLU A 28 -34.46 6.36 -34.57
CA GLU A 28 -35.27 6.76 -33.41
C GLU A 28 -34.51 6.68 -32.07
N ASP A 29 -34.29 7.89 -31.54
CA ASP A 29 -34.20 8.28 -30.14
C ASP A 29 -33.41 7.41 -29.16
N GLY A 30 -32.17 7.83 -28.93
CA GLY A 30 -31.37 7.36 -27.81
C GLY A 30 -30.21 8.32 -27.55
N GLN A 31 -30.50 9.47 -26.96
CA GLN A 31 -29.49 10.34 -26.36
C GLN A 31 -28.57 9.48 -25.48
N PRO A 32 -27.27 9.32 -25.78
CA PRO A 32 -26.36 8.76 -24.81
C PRO A 32 -26.20 9.86 -23.76
N THR A 33 -27.00 9.79 -22.70
CA THR A 33 -26.64 10.41 -21.43
C THR A 33 -25.41 9.63 -20.94
N ALA A 34 -24.26 9.95 -21.52
CA ALA A 34 -22.96 9.57 -21.01
C ALA A 34 -22.85 10.23 -19.63
N LYS A 35 -23.27 9.49 -18.61
CA LYS A 35 -22.98 9.81 -17.22
C LYS A 35 -21.48 10.05 -17.16
N PRO A 36 -21.00 11.21 -16.68
CA PRO A 36 -19.58 11.42 -16.49
C PRO A 36 -19.02 10.23 -15.69
N PRO A 37 -17.87 9.65 -16.07
CA PRO A 37 -17.22 8.69 -15.21
C PRO A 37 -16.98 9.41 -13.89
N THR A 38 -17.67 9.00 -12.83
CA THR A 38 -17.36 9.43 -11.48
C THR A 38 -16.01 8.81 -11.14
N THR A 39 -14.94 9.49 -11.54
CA THR A 39 -13.60 9.19 -11.06
C THR A 39 -13.67 9.36 -9.55
N LYS A 40 -13.80 8.25 -8.82
CA LYS A 40 -13.69 8.24 -7.37
C LYS A 40 -12.24 8.58 -7.06
N THR A 41 -11.97 9.87 -6.92
CA THR A 41 -10.72 10.34 -6.34
C THR A 41 -10.73 9.88 -4.88
N THR A 42 -9.91 8.88 -4.58
CA THR A 42 -9.68 8.49 -3.18
C THR A 42 -9.04 9.70 -2.49
N PRO A 43 -9.59 10.18 -1.36
CA PRO A 43 -9.01 11.29 -0.63
C PRO A 43 -7.56 11.00 -0.27
N ALA A 44 -6.71 12.04 -0.29
CA ALA A 44 -5.35 11.92 0.19
C ALA A 44 -5.34 11.43 1.66
N PRO A 45 -4.35 10.62 2.04
CA PRO A 45 -4.22 10.17 3.42
C PRO A 45 -3.97 11.38 4.33
N THR A 46 -4.67 11.39 5.46
CA THR A 46 -4.54 12.42 6.48
C THR A 46 -4.05 11.78 7.78
N GLY A 47 -3.21 12.50 8.50
CA GLY A 47 -2.67 12.03 9.78
C GLY A 47 -1.29 12.61 10.09
N PRO A 48 -0.79 12.31 11.29
CA PRO A 48 0.56 12.70 11.71
C PRO A 48 1.64 11.97 10.89
N ALA A 49 2.81 12.58 10.76
CA ALA A 49 3.96 11.95 10.12
C ALA A 49 4.46 10.74 10.93
N CYS A 50 4.72 9.62 10.28
CA CYS A 50 5.19 8.40 10.94
C CYS A 50 6.49 8.61 11.73
N SER A 51 7.44 9.37 11.19
CA SER A 51 8.70 9.74 11.86
C SER A 51 8.51 10.58 13.13
N GLY A 52 7.36 11.24 13.27
CA GLY A 52 7.00 12.00 14.47
C GLY A 52 6.58 11.09 15.63
N ILE A 53 5.96 9.95 15.32
CA ILE A 53 5.36 9.01 16.27
C ILE A 53 6.30 7.85 16.59
N TRP A 54 6.87 7.22 15.56
CA TRP A 54 7.69 6.03 15.68
C TRP A 54 9.12 6.39 16.08
N LYS A 55 9.30 6.61 17.38
CA LYS A 55 10.59 6.90 18.00
C LYS A 55 10.88 5.86 19.07
N ASP A 56 12.08 5.29 19.01
CA ASP A 56 12.50 4.28 19.99
C ASP A 56 12.39 4.82 21.42
N GLY A 57 11.79 4.02 22.29
CA GLY A 57 11.58 4.34 23.69
C GLY A 57 10.44 5.32 23.99
N ALA A 58 9.81 5.94 22.99
CA ALA A 58 8.62 6.78 23.18
C ALA A 58 7.37 5.94 23.48
N THR A 59 6.26 6.60 23.83
CA THR A 59 4.96 5.94 24.03
C THR A 59 4.11 6.07 22.78
N LEU A 60 3.58 4.95 22.28
CA LEU A 60 2.59 4.97 21.21
C LEU A 60 1.25 5.45 21.80
N PRO A 61 0.58 6.46 21.20
CA PRO A 61 -0.72 6.91 21.70
C PRO A 61 -1.73 5.75 21.81
N ALA A 62 -2.59 5.79 22.83
CA ALA A 62 -3.61 4.77 23.05
C ALA A 62 -4.67 4.74 21.93
N ASP A 63 -4.91 5.90 21.30
CA ASP A 63 -5.81 6.10 20.17
C ASP A 63 -5.09 6.05 18.81
N TYR A 64 -3.84 5.55 18.78
CA TYR A 64 -3.08 5.44 17.53
C TYR A 64 -3.83 4.56 16.52
N THR A 65 -4.10 5.12 15.35
CA THR A 65 -4.77 4.42 14.26
C THR A 65 -3.81 4.19 13.09
N LYS A 66 -3.23 5.26 12.56
CA LYS A 66 -2.34 5.25 11.40
C LYS A 66 -1.56 6.55 11.33
N CYS A 67 -0.41 6.50 10.68
CA CYS A 67 0.39 7.66 10.35
C CYS A 67 0.60 7.76 8.83
N VAL A 68 1.10 8.91 8.38
CA VAL A 68 1.41 9.17 6.98
C VAL A 68 2.93 9.15 6.78
N ASP A 69 3.37 8.46 5.75
CA ASP A 69 4.77 8.41 5.30
C ASP A 69 4.82 8.51 3.78
N GLY A 70 5.66 9.41 3.26
CA GLY A 70 5.79 9.61 1.80
C GLY A 70 4.48 9.95 1.05
N GLY A 71 3.45 10.48 1.73
CA GLY A 71 2.15 10.77 1.12
C GLY A 71 1.21 9.54 1.01
N ALA A 72 1.58 8.42 1.63
CA ALA A 72 0.76 7.22 1.80
C ALA A 72 0.55 6.93 3.30
N TYR A 73 -0.36 6.02 3.66
CA TYR A 73 -0.37 5.50 5.02
C TYR A 73 0.88 4.64 5.24
N GLY A 74 1.49 4.76 6.43
CA GLY A 74 2.64 3.94 6.81
C GLY A 74 2.33 2.45 6.77
N LEU A 75 3.28 1.64 6.32
CA LEU A 75 3.16 0.18 6.32
C LEU A 75 3.16 -0.32 7.77
N GLN A 76 2.02 -0.81 8.22
CA GLN A 76 1.84 -1.32 9.57
C GLN A 76 1.02 -2.60 9.59
N ASP A 77 1.43 -3.54 10.43
CA ASP A 77 0.64 -4.70 10.79
C ASP A 77 0.01 -4.45 12.15
N VAL A 78 -1.28 -4.77 12.27
CA VAL A 78 -2.06 -4.53 13.49
C VAL A 78 -2.66 -5.84 13.95
N THR A 79 -2.25 -6.27 15.13
CA THR A 79 -2.81 -7.43 15.83
C THR A 79 -3.65 -6.94 17.00
N GLU A 80 -4.89 -7.41 17.10
CA GLU A 80 -5.75 -7.12 18.25
C GLU A 80 -5.38 -8.05 19.40
N CYS A 81 -5.15 -7.46 20.58
CA CYS A 81 -4.80 -8.20 21.79
C CYS A 81 -6.04 -8.66 22.56
N GLN A 82 -5.87 -9.63 23.45
CA GLN A 82 -6.95 -10.18 24.27
C GLN A 82 -7.63 -9.14 25.18
N ASP A 83 -6.90 -8.08 25.56
CA ASP A 83 -7.39 -6.98 26.39
C ASP A 83 -8.05 -5.84 25.58
N GLY A 84 -8.16 -5.98 24.26
CA GLY A 84 -8.72 -5.00 23.34
C GLY A 84 -7.74 -3.91 22.90
N THR A 85 -6.49 -3.90 23.40
CA THR A 85 -5.43 -3.06 22.86
C THR A 85 -4.95 -3.60 21.50
N LYS A 86 -4.11 -2.83 20.80
CA LYS A 86 -3.57 -3.24 19.50
C LYS A 86 -2.05 -3.29 19.55
N LEU A 87 -1.47 -4.44 19.25
CA LEU A 87 -0.05 -4.56 18.93
C LEU A 87 0.15 -4.10 17.49
N VAL A 88 0.92 -3.03 17.32
CA VAL A 88 1.23 -2.44 16.02
C VAL A 88 2.71 -2.64 15.72
N ALA A 89 2.98 -3.26 14.58
CA ALA A 89 4.30 -3.36 13.96
C ALA A 89 4.37 -2.33 12.82
N TYR A 90 5.46 -1.56 12.74
CA TYR A 90 5.66 -0.54 11.71
C TYR A 90 6.99 -0.75 10.98
N SER A 91 6.92 -0.76 9.65
CA SER A 91 8.05 -0.81 8.73
C SER A 91 9.11 -1.87 9.08
N ASP A 92 8.69 -3.03 9.58
CA ASP A 92 9.56 -4.14 9.99
C ASP A 92 10.69 -3.77 10.97
N THR A 93 10.57 -2.63 11.66
CA THR A 93 11.63 -2.09 12.54
C THR A 93 11.13 -1.68 13.91
N PHE A 94 9.87 -1.26 14.02
CA PHE A 94 9.30 -0.81 15.29
C PHE A 94 8.08 -1.65 15.66
N PHE A 95 7.89 -1.87 16.96
CA PHE A 95 6.62 -2.40 17.45
C PHE A 95 6.23 -1.75 18.78
N ALA A 96 4.93 -1.70 19.04
CA ALA A 96 4.35 -1.26 20.31
C ALA A 96 2.91 -1.75 20.45
N VAL A 97 2.48 -2.01 21.68
CA VAL A 97 1.06 -2.02 22.02
C VAL A 97 0.58 -0.56 22.12
N THR A 98 -0.63 -0.25 21.66
CA THR A 98 -1.26 1.07 21.83
C THR A 98 -1.27 1.50 23.30
N GLY A 99 -0.79 2.70 23.60
CA GLY A 99 -0.58 3.19 24.98
C GLY A 99 0.71 2.69 25.63
N GLY A 100 1.42 1.77 24.98
CA GLY A 100 2.67 1.16 25.45
C GLY A 100 3.92 1.81 24.85
N ARG A 101 5.08 1.26 25.21
CA ARG A 101 6.38 1.76 24.78
C ARG A 101 6.75 1.22 23.39
N ILE A 102 7.26 2.10 22.55
CA ILE A 102 7.82 1.79 21.24
C ILE A 102 9.19 1.18 21.41
N SER A 103 9.37 0.00 20.81
CA SER A 103 10.61 -0.74 20.80
C SER A 103 11.16 -0.82 19.38
N LYS A 104 12.45 -0.54 19.22
CA LYS A 104 13.19 -0.74 17.96
C LYS A 104 14.31 -1.76 18.14
N PRO A 105 14.07 -3.05 17.84
CA PRO A 105 15.14 -4.04 17.83
C PRO A 105 16.25 -3.68 16.84
N LYS A 106 17.47 -4.14 17.12
CA LYS A 106 18.65 -3.85 16.29
C LYS A 106 18.73 -4.69 15.02
N VAL A 107 17.91 -5.73 14.91
CA VAL A 107 17.88 -6.66 13.78
C VAL A 107 16.56 -6.48 13.02
N ALA A 108 16.62 -6.68 11.70
CA ALA A 108 15.49 -6.59 10.79
C ALA A 108 15.36 -7.92 10.02
N PRO A 109 14.14 -8.44 9.81
CA PRO A 109 12.86 -7.90 10.28
C PRO A 109 12.71 -8.03 11.81
N MET A 110 12.07 -7.06 12.46
CA MET A 110 11.94 -7.07 13.93
C MET A 110 11.02 -8.21 14.43
N GLN A 111 10.19 -8.78 13.55
CA GLN A 111 9.31 -9.91 13.86
C GLN A 111 10.08 -11.20 14.20
N ASP A 112 11.32 -11.36 13.72
CA ASP A 112 12.16 -12.52 14.02
C ASP A 112 12.84 -12.43 15.40
N THR A 113 12.54 -11.38 16.17
CA THR A 113 13.19 -11.12 17.45
C THR A 113 12.46 -11.77 18.63
N PRO A 114 13.20 -12.27 19.64
CA PRO A 114 12.59 -12.73 20.88
C PRO A 114 11.76 -11.64 21.57
N GLU A 115 12.13 -10.37 21.41
CA GLU A 115 11.40 -9.23 21.96
C GLU A 115 10.01 -9.09 21.33
N PHE A 116 9.92 -9.18 20.00
CA PHE A 116 8.63 -9.15 19.31
C PHE A 116 7.80 -10.39 19.65
N GLY A 117 8.40 -11.59 19.62
CA GLY A 117 7.69 -12.83 19.96
C GLY A 117 7.07 -12.78 21.37
N LYS A 118 7.80 -12.27 22.37
CA LYS A 118 7.26 -12.06 23.72
C LYS A 118 6.10 -11.08 23.75
N ALA A 119 6.20 -9.97 23.01
CA ALA A 119 5.12 -8.99 22.93
C ALA A 119 3.88 -9.56 22.22
N TYR A 120 4.08 -10.35 21.17
CA TYR A 120 3.03 -11.06 20.46
C TYR A 120 2.32 -12.08 21.36
N THR A 121 3.05 -13.00 21.99
CA THR A 121 2.49 -13.96 22.95
C THR A 121 1.78 -13.28 24.10
N ALA A 122 2.32 -12.19 24.64
CA ALA A 122 1.65 -11.43 25.70
C ALA A 122 0.35 -10.74 25.22
N CYS A 123 0.29 -10.34 23.94
CA CYS A 123 -0.86 -9.72 23.32
C CYS A 123 -1.95 -10.74 22.96
N THR A 124 -1.59 -11.86 22.33
CA THR A 124 -2.55 -12.85 21.80
C THR A 124 -2.85 -13.99 22.75
N GLY A 125 -1.98 -14.23 23.74
CA GLY A 125 -2.06 -15.36 24.67
C GLY A 125 -1.60 -16.69 24.05
N GLU A 126 -0.92 -16.65 22.91
CA GLU A 126 -0.43 -17.82 22.14
C GLU A 126 1.05 -18.13 22.35
#